data_AF-A0A1B7N521-F1
#
_entry.id   AF-A0A1B7N521-F1
#
_cell.length_a   1.000
_cell.length_b   1.000
_cell.length_c   1.000
_cell.angle_alpha   90.00
_cell.angle_beta   90.00
_cell.angle_gamma   90.00
#
_symmetry.space_group_name_H-M   'P 1'
#
loop_
_entity.id
_entity.type
_entity.pdbx_description
1 polymer ?
#
loop_
_entity_poly.entity_id
_entity_poly.type
_entity_poly.pdbx_seq_one_letter_code
_entity_poly.pdbx_strand_id
1 'polypeptide(L)' 'MVSGEEPSFISFLLKPGSSLHPTFLLAVDAAFALLSMIFLWSAYLTKGNPHFFVLMGIQLALWGSIKWFVDMRI' A
#
# COMPACT_ATOMS: atom_id res chain seq x y z
N MET A 1 -29.35 -11.95 12.04
CA MET A 1 -28.18 -12.38 12.84
C MET A 1 -26.95 -11.98 12.06
N VAL A 2 -26.33 -10.84 12.41
CA VAL A 2 -25.09 -10.36 11.78
C VAL A 2 -23.94 -11.04 12.50
N SER A 3 -23.25 -11.95 11.80
CA SER A 3 -21.99 -12.57 12.23
C SER A 3 -20.91 -11.48 12.24
N GLY A 4 -20.61 -10.95 13.42
CA GLY A 4 -19.82 -9.71 13.58
C GLY A 4 -18.51 -9.89 14.36
N GLU A 5 -17.89 -11.07 14.36
CA GLU A 5 -16.58 -11.26 14.98
C GLU A 5 -15.67 -12.09 14.06
N GLU A 6 -14.98 -11.41 13.14
CA GLU A 6 -13.76 -11.90 12.53
C GLU A 6 -12.59 -11.42 13.41
N PRO A 7 -12.12 -12.18 14.42
CA PRO A 7 -10.85 -11.84 15.02
C PRO A 7 -9.80 -12.07 13.94
N SER A 8 -9.09 -11.01 13.53
CA SER A 8 -7.64 -10.95 13.76
C SER A 8 -6.83 -10.23 12.70
N PHE A 9 -7.35 -9.70 11.58
CA PHE A 9 -6.44 -9.00 10.65
C PHE A 9 -5.83 -7.75 11.30
N ILE A 10 -6.65 -6.94 11.99
CA ILE A 10 -6.19 -5.79 12.79
C ILE A 10 -5.36 -6.28 13.99
N SER A 11 -5.76 -7.37 14.64
CA SER A 11 -5.02 -7.95 15.79
C SER A 11 -3.67 -8.58 15.39
N PHE A 12 -3.52 -9.07 14.16
CA PHE A 12 -2.29 -9.52 13.52
C PHE A 12 -1.46 -8.31 13.08
N LEU A 13 -2.08 -7.24 12.59
CA LEU A 13 -1.43 -5.96 12.28
C LEU A 13 -0.79 -5.32 13.53
N LEU A 14 -1.47 -5.41 14.67
CA LEU A 14 -1.01 -4.90 15.97
C LEU A 14 -0.04 -5.85 16.69
N LYS A 15 0.18 -7.07 16.17
CA LYS A 15 1.10 -8.03 16.78
C LYS A 15 2.54 -7.66 16.43
N PRO A 16 3.41 -7.41 17.43
CA PRO A 16 4.80 -7.02 17.16
C PRO A 16 5.53 -8.15 16.42
N GLY A 17 6.19 -7.83 15.31
CA GLY A 17 6.87 -8.80 14.42
C GLY A 17 6.07 -9.24 13.18
N SER A 18 4.83 -8.78 13.01
CA SER A 18 3.96 -9.13 11.86
C SER A 18 4.38 -8.49 10.52
N SER A 19 5.35 -7.57 10.54
CA SER A 19 5.87 -6.86 9.36
C SER A 19 6.53 -7.77 8.30
N LEU A 20 6.74 -9.05 8.62
CA LEU A 20 7.42 -10.03 7.77
C LEU A 20 6.47 -11.12 7.24
N HIS A 21 5.19 -11.09 7.64
CA HIS A 21 4.23 -12.06 7.11
C HIS A 21 3.89 -11.71 5.65
N PRO A 22 3.93 -12.69 4.72
CA PRO A 22 3.67 -12.47 3.30
C PRO A 22 2.29 -11.84 3.04
N THR A 23 1.32 -12.09 3.91
CA THR A 23 -0.01 -11.50 3.86
C THR A 23 -0.01 -9.99 4.14
N PHE A 24 0.84 -9.51 5.06
CA PHE A 24 0.96 -8.08 5.36
C PHE A 24 1.63 -7.34 4.20
N LEU A 25 2.67 -7.95 3.62
CA LEU A 25 3.34 -7.43 2.42
C LEU A 25 2.39 -7.32 1.23
N LEU A 26 1.53 -8.32 1.03
CA LEU A 26 0.51 -8.29 -0.01
C LEU A 26 -0.55 -7.19 0.24
N ALA A 27 -0.95 -6.98 1.50
CA ALA A 27 -1.87 -5.90 1.85
C ALA A 27 -1.26 -4.51 1.61
N VAL A 28 0.02 -4.32 1.95
CA VAL A 28 0.75 -3.09 1.64
C VAL A 28 0.86 -2.88 0.12
N ASP A 29 1.22 -3.91 -0.64
CA ASP A 29 1.31 -3.85 -2.11
C ASP A 29 -0.06 -3.48 -2.72
N ALA A 30 -1.15 -4.07 -2.24
CA ALA A 30 -2.52 -3.75 -2.64
C ALA A 30 -2.92 -2.30 -2.31
N ALA A 31 -2.53 -1.79 -1.13
CA ALA A 31 -2.77 -0.40 -0.74
C ALA A 31 -1.99 0.58 -1.64
N PHE A 32 -0.73 0.29 -1.95
CA PHE A 32 0.08 1.09 -2.87
C PHE A 32 -0.51 1.09 -4.29
N ALA A 33 -1.02 -0.07 -4.76
CA ALA A 33 -1.68 -0.19 -6.07
C ALA A 33 -2.99 0.62 -6.14
N LEU A 34 -3.85 0.53 -5.11
CA LEU A 34 -5.06 1.34 -5.01
C LEU A 34 -4.75 2.84 -5.02
N LEU A 35 -3.74 3.26 -4.26
CA LEU A 35 -3.33 4.67 -4.22
C LEU A 35 -2.79 5.13 -5.58
N SER A 36 -2.05 4.29 -6.30
CA SER A 36 -1.61 4.59 -7.67
C SER A 36 -2.80 4.73 -8.64
N MET A 37 -3.84 3.89 -8.49
CA MET A 37 -5.06 3.97 -9.29
C MET A 37 -5.84 5.27 -9.01
N ILE A 38 -5.88 5.71 -7.75
CA ILE A 38 -6.47 6.99 -7.36
C ILE A 38 -5.68 8.15 -7.96
N PHE A 39 -4.34 8.11 -7.96
CA PHE A 39 -3.53 9.15 -8.59
C PHE A 39 -3.71 9.20 -10.11
N LEU A 40 -3.82 8.05 -10.78
CA LEU A 40 -4.17 7.98 -12.21
C LEU A 40 -5.53 8.62 -12.50
N TRP A 41 -6.55 8.27 -11.71
CA TRP A 41 -7.90 8.84 -11.84
C TRP A 41 -7.91 10.35 -11.61
N SER A 42 -7.18 10.82 -10.59
CA SER A 42 -7.06 12.24 -10.25
C SER A 42 -6.28 13.03 -11.30
N ALA A 43 -5.22 12.45 -11.88
CA ALA A 43 -4.45 13.04 -12.97
C ALA A 43 -5.32 13.19 -14.24
N TYR A 44 -6.16 12.20 -14.54
CA TYR A 44 -7.12 12.27 -15.64
C TYR A 44 -8.16 13.39 -15.44
N LEU A 45 -8.76 13.47 -14.25
CA LEU A 45 -9.75 14.51 -13.92
C LEU A 45 -9.16 15.93 -13.95
N THR A 46 -7.90 16.11 -13.55
CA THR A 46 -7.28 17.43 -13.40
C THR A 46 -6.57 17.92 -14.67
N LYS A 47 -6.74 17.25 -15.83
CA LYS A 47 -6.13 17.65 -17.12
C LYS A 47 -4.59 17.81 -17.04
N GLY A 48 -3.91 16.93 -16.30
CA GLY A 48 -2.44 16.89 -16.28
C GLY A 48 -1.75 17.89 -15.35
N ASN A 49 -2.33 18.20 -14.19
CA ASN A 49 -1.63 19.00 -13.17
C ASN A 49 -0.34 18.28 -12.71
N PRO A 50 0.84 18.93 -12.83
CA PRO A 50 2.14 18.31 -12.51
C PRO A 50 2.26 17.84 -11.06
N HIS A 51 1.44 18.38 -10.15
CA HIS A 51 1.40 17.94 -8.76
C HIS A 51 1.11 16.44 -8.62
N PHE A 52 0.16 15.90 -9.41
CA PHE A 52 -0.17 14.47 -9.38
C PHE A 52 0.93 13.60 -9.98
N PHE A 53 1.72 14.14 -10.90
CA PHE A 53 2.87 13.44 -11.47
C PHE A 53 4.00 13.29 -10.44
N VAL A 54 4.27 14.34 -9.66
CA VAL A 54 5.24 14.32 -8.56
C VAL A 54 4.78 13.35 -7.47
N LEU A 55 3.51 13.40 -7.07
CA LEU A 55 2.95 12.47 -6.09
C LEU A 55 3.03 11.01 -6.55
N MET A 56 2.78 10.74 -7.83
CA MET A 56 2.94 9.40 -8.41
C MET A 56 4.41 8.93 -8.39
N GLY A 57 5.36 9.82 -8.67
CA GLY A 57 6.79 9.49 -8.59
C GLY A 57 7.23 9.16 -7.16
N ILE A 58 6.81 9.95 -6.18
CA ILE A 58 7.11 9.70 -4.75
C ILE A 58 6.45 8.39 -4.29
N GLN A 59 5.22 8.13 -4.69
CA GLN A 59 4.50 6.87 -4.43
C GLN A 59 5.28 5.66 -4.94
N LEU A 60 5.74 5.69 -6.18
CA LEU A 60 6.55 4.62 -6.79
C LEU A 60 7.91 4.46 -6.09
N ALA A 61 8.56 5.56 -5.72
CA ALA A 61 9.82 5.52 -4.98
C ALA A 61 9.66 4.90 -3.59
N LEU A 62 8.57 5.20 -2.88
CA LEU A 62 8.24 4.54 -1.62
C LEU A 62 7.97 3.05 -1.82
N TRP A 63 7.18 2.69 -2.85
CA TRP A 63 6.87 1.28 -3.11
C TRP A 63 8.13 0.47 -3.45
N GLY A 64 9.01 1.04 -4.29
CA GLY A 64 10.31 0.47 -4.60
C GLY A 64 11.21 0.33 -3.37
N SER A 65 11.22 1.33 -2.48
CA SER A 65 11.98 1.28 -1.22
C SER A 65 11.50 0.14 -0.30
N ILE A 66 10.19 -0.11 -0.24
CA ILE A 66 9.64 -1.24 0.52
C ILE A 66 10.05 -2.57 -0.11
N LYS A 67 9.94 -2.70 -1.45
CA LYS A 67 10.38 -3.92 -2.15
C LYS A 67 11.88 -4.18 -1.94
N TRP A 68 12.70 -3.15 -2.06
CA TRP A 68 14.14 -3.21 -1.77
C TRP A 68 14.39 -3.64 -0.33
N PHE A 69 13.71 -3.03 0.64
CA PHE A 69 13.89 -3.38 2.06
C PHE A 69 13.51 -4.83 2.36
N VAL A 70 12.51 -5.37 1.67
CA VAL A 70 12.08 -6.77 1.82
C VAL A 70 13.06 -7.72 1.16
N ASP A 71 13.50 -7.41 -0.06
CA ASP A 71 14.49 -8.18 -0.82
C ASP A 71 15.84 -8.24 -0.10
N MET A 72 16.33 -7.11 0.43
CA MET A 72 17.59 -7.02 1.19
C MET A 72 17.58 -7.85 2.49
N ARG A 73 16.40 -8.24 2.99
CA ARG A 73 16.21 -8.81 4.34
C ARG A 73 15.76 -10.28 4.32
N ILE A 74 15.58 -10.85 3.13
CA ILE A 74 15.31 -12.27 2.83
C ILE A 74 16.59 -12.91 2.30
#